data_AF-L8H5X6-F1
#
_entry.id   AF-L8H5X6-F1
#
_cell.length_a   1.000
_cell.length_b   1.000
_cell.length_c   1.000
_cell.angle_alpha   90.00
_cell.angle_beta   90.00
_cell.angle_gamma   90.00
#
_symmetry.space_group_name_H-M   'P 1'
#
loop_
_entity.id
_entity.type
_entity.pdbx_description
1 polymer ?
#
loop_
_entity_poly.entity_id
_entity_poly.type
_entity_poly.pdbx_seq_one_letter_code
_entity_poly.pdbx_strand_id
1 'polypeptide(L)'
;MTTSFGIRKSGDAMSPRNPLLAEMDGLTLLKRDHDSLRILFSLFREEDELEKKERLADEIIKELCIHTSEKLLYPLAERFLFNGSAFVKEHLDQHSKLERAMSDVMYIKPLDPYFDDKMRFIMDNAEAHFKEEEERLFARLHDNVKRDVLLTMSYKIQKARINAPTRPHPNMPKRGVLGKWATRLAATMDSVADSLTTRVTAQ
;
A
#
# COMPACT_ATOMS: atom_id res chain seq x y z
N MET A 1 -53.80 -6.70 8.65
CA MET A 1 -52.37 -6.41 8.90
C MET A 1 -51.60 -6.92 7.69
N THR A 2 -51.44 -6.13 6.62
CA THR A 2 -50.19 -5.40 6.26
C THR A 2 -48.95 -6.33 6.26
N THR A 3 -48.13 -6.47 5.22
CA THR A 3 -47.59 -5.42 4.34
C THR A 3 -47.00 -6.00 3.04
N SER A 4 -47.09 -5.19 1.99
CA SER A 4 -46.56 -5.35 0.63
C SER A 4 -45.04 -5.56 0.54
N PHE A 5 -44.63 -6.38 -0.44
CA PHE A 5 -43.24 -6.61 -0.87
C PHE A 5 -42.75 -5.39 -1.67
N GLY A 6 -41.97 -4.52 -1.01
CA GLY A 6 -41.39 -3.32 -1.62
C GLY A 6 -40.04 -3.61 -2.27
N ILE A 7 -40.00 -3.59 -3.61
CA ILE A 7 -38.79 -3.42 -4.41
C ILE A 7 -38.16 -2.07 -4.03
N ARG A 8 -36.94 -2.07 -3.48
CA ARG A 8 -36.16 -0.83 -3.28
C ARG A 8 -35.18 -0.61 -4.41
N LYS A 9 -35.25 0.61 -4.93
CA LYS A 9 -34.49 1.18 -6.04
C LYS A 9 -32.98 1.15 -5.79
N SER A 10 -32.26 0.92 -6.89
CA SER A 10 -30.88 1.30 -7.11
C SER A 10 -30.63 2.78 -6.78
N GLY A 11 -29.78 3.04 -5.79
CA GLY A 11 -29.32 4.40 -5.47
C GLY A 11 -29.15 4.64 -3.98
N ASP A 12 -28.28 3.88 -3.31
CA ASP A 12 -27.68 4.32 -2.06
C ASP A 12 -26.17 4.25 -2.21
N ALA A 13 -25.55 5.43 -2.13
CA ALA A 13 -24.11 5.58 -2.11
C ALA A 13 -23.53 4.74 -0.98
N MET A 14 -22.43 4.07 -1.30
CA MET A 14 -21.69 3.16 -0.44
C MET A 14 -21.33 3.84 0.90
N SER A 15 -22.17 3.66 1.91
CA SER A 15 -21.88 4.08 3.28
C SER A 15 -20.64 3.32 3.77
N PRO A 16 -19.63 3.99 4.35
CA PRO A 16 -18.42 3.30 4.79
C PRO A 16 -18.79 2.27 5.86
N ARG A 17 -18.40 1.01 5.65
CA ARG A 17 -18.74 -0.14 6.51
C ARG A 17 -18.15 -0.06 7.94
N ASN A 18 -17.50 1.04 8.33
CA ASN A 18 -16.96 1.23 9.68
C ASN A 18 -16.90 2.73 10.05
N PRO A 19 -17.63 3.21 11.08
CA PRO A 19 -17.61 4.61 11.52
C PRO A 19 -16.22 5.10 11.94
N LEU A 20 -15.37 4.21 12.47
CA LEU A 20 -14.00 4.54 12.89
C LEU A 20 -13.08 4.90 11.72
N LEU A 21 -13.37 4.41 10.50
CA LEU A 21 -12.63 4.77 9.29
C LEU A 21 -13.09 6.10 8.68
N ALA A 22 -14.27 6.61 9.08
CA ALA A 22 -14.83 7.85 8.55
C ALA A 22 -14.24 9.10 9.22
N GLU A 23 -13.66 8.97 10.43
CA GLU A 23 -13.06 10.08 11.19
C GLU A 23 -11.52 10.06 11.23
N MET A 24 -10.90 9.00 10.71
CA MET A 24 -9.45 8.85 10.72
C MET A 24 -8.83 9.64 9.57
N ASP A 25 -7.94 10.59 9.91
CA ASP A 25 -7.22 11.36 8.90
C ASP A 25 -6.20 10.49 8.15
N GLY A 26 -5.78 10.96 6.96
CA GLY A 26 -4.95 10.16 6.06
C GLY A 26 -3.55 9.86 6.59
N LEU A 27 -2.99 10.68 7.49
CA LEU A 27 -1.68 10.39 8.10
C LEU A 27 -1.82 9.23 9.10
N THR A 28 -2.87 9.28 9.91
CA THR A 28 -3.19 8.19 10.85
C THR A 28 -3.47 6.88 10.09
N LEU A 29 -4.16 6.95 8.95
CA LEU A 29 -4.40 5.78 8.09
C LEU A 29 -3.09 5.16 7.57
N LEU A 30 -2.17 5.98 7.04
CA LEU A 30 -0.89 5.49 6.51
C LEU A 30 -0.01 4.90 7.60
N LYS A 31 0.05 5.54 8.78
CA LYS A 31 0.80 5.01 9.93
C LYS A 31 0.27 3.63 10.36
N ARG A 32 -1.05 3.41 10.31
CA ARG A 32 -1.64 2.10 10.59
C ARG A 32 -1.19 1.03 9.58
N ASP A 33 -0.96 1.39 8.32
CA ASP A 33 -0.39 0.44 7.36
C ASP A 33 1.05 0.09 7.74
N HIS A 34 1.86 1.09 8.13
CA HIS A 34 3.22 0.85 8.60
C HIS A 34 3.23 -0.12 9.80
N ASP A 35 2.34 0.11 10.77
CA ASP A 35 2.22 -0.76 11.95
C ASP A 35 1.78 -2.18 11.57
N SER A 36 0.88 -2.32 10.60
CA SER A 36 0.44 -3.63 10.09
C SER A 36 1.57 -4.35 9.37
N LEU A 37 2.36 -3.65 8.56
CA LEU A 37 3.56 -4.16 7.89
C LEU A 37 4.64 -4.57 8.90
N ARG A 38 4.88 -3.79 9.96
CA ARG A 38 5.81 -4.14 11.04
C ARG A 38 5.42 -5.44 11.74
N ILE A 39 4.13 -5.68 11.95
CA ILE A 39 3.64 -6.94 12.49
C ILE A 39 3.98 -8.09 11.53
N LEU A 40 3.71 -7.94 10.23
CA LEU A 40 4.08 -8.94 9.23
C LEU A 40 5.59 -9.20 9.20
N PHE A 41 6.41 -8.15 9.35
CA PHE A 41 7.87 -8.29 9.42
C PHE A 41 8.31 -9.11 10.63
N SER A 42 7.70 -8.90 11.81
CA SER A 42 7.98 -9.69 13.01
C SER A 42 7.61 -11.15 12.79
N LEU A 43 6.40 -11.40 12.27
CA LEU A 43 5.91 -12.74 11.99
C LEU A 43 6.83 -13.48 11.00
N PHE A 44 7.30 -12.81 9.94
CA PHE A 44 8.23 -13.40 8.98
C PHE A 44 9.59 -13.77 9.61
N ARG A 45 10.11 -12.94 10.52
CA ARG A 45 11.40 -13.18 11.20
C ARG A 45 11.33 -14.34 12.19
N GLU A 46 10.17 -14.59 12.76
CA GLU A 46 9.93 -15.65 13.74
C GLU A 46 9.47 -16.97 13.11
N GLU A 47 9.22 -16.99 11.79
CA GLU A 47 8.71 -18.17 11.08
C GLU A 47 9.84 -19.03 10.49
N ASP A 48 9.79 -20.31 10.80
CA ASP A 48 10.73 -21.35 10.33
C ASP A 48 10.07 -22.31 9.32
N GLU A 49 8.74 -22.41 9.33
CA GLU A 49 8.00 -23.25 8.39
C GLU A 49 7.97 -22.58 7.01
N LEU A 50 8.70 -23.18 6.06
CA LEU A 50 8.91 -22.66 4.72
C LEU A 50 7.62 -22.17 4.03
N GLU A 51 6.55 -22.95 4.09
CA GLU A 51 5.28 -22.64 3.43
C GLU A 51 4.58 -21.41 4.06
N LYS A 52 4.65 -21.27 5.38
CA LYS A 52 4.14 -20.07 6.07
C LYS A 52 5.02 -18.86 5.77
N LYS A 53 6.33 -19.06 5.72
CA LYS A 53 7.29 -18.01 5.42
C LYS A 53 7.11 -17.45 4.02
N GLU A 54 6.88 -18.31 3.03
CA GLU A 54 6.52 -17.91 1.65
C GLU A 54 5.23 -17.08 1.63
N ARG A 55 4.16 -17.54 2.29
CA ARG A 55 2.91 -16.77 2.40
C ARG A 55 3.09 -15.40 3.06
N LEU A 56 3.91 -15.32 4.11
CA LEU A 56 4.22 -14.07 4.78
C LEU A 56 5.00 -13.12 3.86
N ALA A 57 5.96 -13.64 3.08
CA ALA A 57 6.67 -12.84 2.08
C ALA A 57 5.73 -12.29 1.01
N ASP A 58 4.83 -13.13 0.47
CA ASP A 58 3.85 -12.71 -0.52
C ASP A 58 2.93 -11.60 0.02
N GLU A 59 2.44 -11.76 1.26
CA GLU A 59 1.58 -10.76 1.89
C GLU A 59 2.35 -9.45 2.17
N ILE A 60 3.60 -9.54 2.63
CA ILE A 60 4.48 -8.36 2.80
C ILE A 60 4.64 -7.62 1.48
N ILE A 61 4.99 -8.33 0.39
CA ILE A 61 5.21 -7.73 -0.92
C ILE A 61 3.93 -7.07 -1.43
N LYS A 62 2.79 -7.75 -1.28
CA LYS A 62 1.49 -7.22 -1.67
C LYS A 62 1.15 -5.93 -0.93
N GLU A 63 1.26 -5.92 0.40
CA GLU A 63 0.92 -4.74 1.21
C GLU A 63 1.90 -3.58 0.93
N LEU A 64 3.19 -3.86 0.69
CA LEU A 64 4.15 -2.83 0.26
C LEU A 64 3.84 -2.28 -1.14
N CYS A 65 3.38 -3.10 -2.08
CA CYS A 65 2.97 -2.64 -3.41
C CYS A 65 1.74 -1.73 -3.34
N ILE A 66 0.77 -2.07 -2.49
CA ILE A 66 -0.40 -1.23 -2.24
C ILE A 66 0.04 0.10 -1.63
N HIS A 67 0.85 0.06 -0.56
CA HIS A 67 1.32 1.25 0.14
C HIS A 67 2.14 2.20 -0.77
N THR A 68 3.09 1.68 -1.54
CA THR A 68 3.92 2.50 -2.46
C THR A 68 3.14 3.11 -3.63
N SER A 69 1.93 2.61 -3.92
CA SER A 69 1.03 3.21 -4.92
C SER A 69 0.38 4.52 -4.45
N GLU A 70 0.36 4.77 -3.14
CA GLU A 70 -0.40 5.84 -2.49
C GLU A 70 0.34 7.19 -2.47
N LYS A 71 0.55 7.76 -3.65
CA LYS A 71 1.31 9.03 -3.80
C LYS A 71 0.48 10.29 -3.51
N LEU A 72 -0.52 10.19 -2.64
CA LEU A 72 -1.48 11.26 -2.36
C LEU A 72 -0.93 12.33 -1.42
N LEU A 73 0.08 11.99 -0.61
CA LEU A 73 0.82 12.92 0.23
C LEU A 73 1.71 13.88 -0.57
N TYR A 74 2.23 13.47 -1.74
CA TYR A 74 3.22 14.27 -2.46
C TYR A 74 2.72 15.62 -2.96
N PRO A 75 1.51 15.74 -3.56
CA PRO A 75 0.98 17.06 -3.91
C PRO A 75 0.73 17.96 -2.69
N LEU A 76 0.44 17.39 -1.52
CA LEU A 76 0.31 18.16 -0.28
C LEU A 76 1.67 18.63 0.21
N ALA A 77 2.68 17.76 0.16
CA ALA A 77 4.05 18.08 0.52
C ALA A 77 4.61 19.22 -0.34
N GLU A 78 4.48 19.12 -1.67
CA GLU A 78 4.92 20.17 -2.60
C GLU A 78 4.23 21.51 -2.40
N ARG A 79 2.96 21.49 -1.99
CA ARG A 79 2.15 22.71 -1.83
C ARG A 79 2.33 23.39 -0.48
N PHE A 80 2.45 22.62 0.59
CA PHE A 80 2.35 23.14 1.96
C PHE A 80 3.68 23.11 2.72
N LEU A 81 4.70 22.41 2.23
CA LEU A 81 5.99 22.31 2.91
C LEU A 81 7.09 23.09 2.18
N PHE A 82 7.90 23.80 2.97
CA PHE A 82 9.17 24.33 2.48
C PHE A 82 10.07 23.16 2.02
N ASN A 83 10.65 23.28 0.83
CA ASN A 83 11.40 22.22 0.14
C ASN A 83 10.59 20.93 -0.13
N GLY A 84 9.26 21.00 -0.20
CA GLY A 84 8.40 19.83 -0.43
C GLY A 84 8.79 18.98 -1.65
N SER A 85 9.19 19.59 -2.76
CA SER A 85 9.64 18.86 -3.96
C SER A 85 10.91 18.03 -3.74
N ALA A 86 11.81 18.47 -2.86
CA ALA A 86 13.01 17.71 -2.53
C ALA A 86 12.66 16.45 -1.73
N PHE A 87 11.77 16.58 -0.72
CA PHE A 87 11.22 15.45 0.01
C PHE A 87 10.55 14.46 -0.93
N VAL A 88 9.63 14.93 -1.78
CA VAL A 88 8.92 14.06 -2.73
C VAL A 88 9.89 13.31 -3.65
N LYS A 89 10.95 13.96 -4.12
CA LYS A 89 11.97 13.29 -4.94
C LYS A 89 12.68 12.18 -4.15
N GLU A 90 13.10 12.46 -2.92
CA GLU A 90 13.76 11.49 -2.06
C GLU A 90 12.89 10.25 -1.79
N HIS A 91 11.62 10.46 -1.43
CA HIS A 91 10.66 9.36 -1.20
C HIS A 91 10.38 8.56 -2.48
N LEU A 92 10.27 9.20 -3.65
CA LEU A 92 10.12 8.51 -4.92
C LEU A 92 11.32 7.63 -5.28
N ASP A 93 12.54 8.08 -4.95
CA ASP A 93 13.75 7.30 -5.16
C ASP A 93 13.80 6.09 -4.21
N GLN A 94 13.38 6.25 -2.94
CA GLN A 94 13.24 5.14 -1.99
C GLN A 94 12.20 4.11 -2.44
N HIS A 95 11.00 4.54 -2.86
CA HIS A 95 9.98 3.65 -3.44
C HIS A 95 10.51 2.88 -4.65
N SER A 96 11.31 3.54 -5.49
CA SER A 96 11.91 2.89 -6.66
C SER A 96 12.94 1.83 -6.30
N LYS A 97 13.70 2.02 -5.23
CA LYS A 97 14.62 0.99 -4.72
C LYS A 97 13.83 -0.19 -4.15
N LEU A 98 12.77 0.07 -3.39
CA LEU A 98 11.94 -0.96 -2.79
C LEU A 98 11.19 -1.80 -3.84
N GLU A 99 10.56 -1.16 -4.83
CA GLU A 99 9.87 -1.86 -5.93
C GLU A 99 10.80 -2.77 -6.72
N ARG A 100 12.07 -2.37 -6.95
CA ARG A 100 13.07 -3.22 -7.60
C ARG A 100 13.46 -4.40 -6.73
N ALA A 101 13.71 -4.18 -5.44
CA ALA A 101 14.05 -5.26 -4.51
C ALA A 101 12.91 -6.29 -4.40
N MET A 102 11.66 -5.83 -4.31
CA MET A 102 10.49 -6.71 -4.35
C MET A 102 10.40 -7.48 -5.67
N SER A 103 10.62 -6.80 -6.81
CA SER A 103 10.64 -7.46 -8.11
C SER A 103 11.70 -8.55 -8.20
N ASP A 104 12.88 -8.35 -7.60
CA ASP A 104 13.94 -9.36 -7.61
C ASP A 104 13.56 -10.60 -6.79
N VAL A 105 12.82 -10.43 -5.68
CA VAL A 105 12.38 -11.54 -4.82
C VAL A 105 11.31 -12.40 -5.48
N MET A 106 10.45 -11.83 -6.33
CA MET A 106 9.41 -12.58 -7.05
C MET A 106 9.96 -13.70 -7.96
N TYR A 107 11.25 -13.68 -8.29
CA TYR A 107 11.91 -14.68 -9.13
C TYR A 107 12.73 -15.70 -8.34
N ILE A 108 12.66 -15.66 -7.01
CA ILE A 108 13.49 -16.48 -6.11
C ILE A 108 12.58 -17.45 -5.37
N LYS A 109 12.97 -18.72 -5.35
CA LYS A 109 12.23 -19.74 -4.61
C LYS A 109 12.52 -19.59 -3.11
N PRO A 110 11.57 -19.89 -2.23
CA PRO A 110 11.81 -19.84 -0.78
C PRO A 110 12.97 -20.72 -0.28
N LEU A 111 13.27 -21.82 -0.97
CA LEU A 111 14.41 -22.70 -0.68
C LEU A 111 15.77 -22.14 -1.12
N ASP A 112 15.78 -21.03 -1.86
CA ASP A 112 17.01 -20.40 -2.30
C ASP A 112 17.72 -19.76 -1.08
N PRO A 113 19.03 -20.01 -0.88
CA PRO A 113 19.78 -19.44 0.24
C PRO A 113 19.71 -17.91 0.36
N TYR A 114 19.40 -17.20 -0.74
CA TYR A 114 19.31 -15.74 -0.76
C TYR A 114 17.92 -15.18 -0.46
N PHE A 115 16.89 -16.03 -0.32
CA PHE A 115 15.51 -15.60 -0.10
C PHE A 115 15.37 -14.76 1.18
N ASP A 116 15.84 -15.30 2.31
CA ASP A 116 15.77 -14.64 3.61
C ASP A 116 16.56 -13.32 3.64
N ASP A 117 17.74 -13.31 3.02
CA ASP A 117 18.59 -12.12 2.97
C ASP A 117 17.94 -10.99 2.16
N LYS A 118 17.25 -11.31 1.06
CA LYS A 118 16.53 -10.32 0.27
C LYS A 118 15.26 -9.85 0.94
N MET A 119 14.51 -10.74 1.59
CA MET A 119 13.36 -10.34 2.40
C MET A 119 13.80 -9.42 3.54
N ARG A 120 14.91 -9.72 4.23
CA ARG A 120 15.50 -8.84 5.25
C ARG A 120 15.84 -7.47 4.66
N PHE A 121 16.48 -7.43 3.50
CA PHE A 121 16.78 -6.17 2.81
C PHE A 121 15.52 -5.34 2.51
N ILE A 122 14.45 -5.97 2.01
CA ILE A 122 13.16 -5.30 1.74
C ILE A 122 12.57 -4.73 3.03
N MET A 123 12.48 -5.54 4.09
CA MET A 123 11.91 -5.13 5.38
C MET A 123 12.70 -3.99 6.01
N ASP A 124 14.03 -4.03 5.98
CA ASP A 124 14.88 -3.00 6.57
C ASP A 124 14.78 -1.67 5.81
N ASN A 125 14.72 -1.71 4.46
CA ASN A 125 14.52 -0.50 3.66
C ASN A 125 13.10 0.07 3.83
N ALA A 126 12.08 -0.78 3.95
CA ALA A 126 10.72 -0.36 4.23
C ALA A 126 10.61 0.31 5.62
N GLU A 127 11.20 -0.29 6.66
CA GLU A 127 11.20 0.29 8.01
C GLU A 127 11.91 1.65 8.06
N ALA A 128 13.06 1.77 7.39
CA ALA A 128 13.77 3.04 7.28
C ALA A 128 12.91 4.11 6.56
N HIS A 129 12.18 3.71 5.52
CA HIS A 129 11.25 4.58 4.80
C HIS A 129 10.06 5.02 5.69
N PHE A 130 9.43 4.09 6.42
CA PHE A 130 8.33 4.39 7.33
C PHE A 130 8.75 5.37 8.41
N LYS A 131 9.92 5.16 9.01
CA LYS A 131 10.46 6.04 10.04
C LYS A 131 10.68 7.46 9.51
N GLU A 132 11.31 7.59 8.35
CA GLU A 132 11.55 8.88 7.70
C GLU A 132 10.24 9.58 7.34
N GLU A 133 9.26 8.86 6.78
CA GLU A 133 7.93 9.41 6.49
C GLU A 133 7.21 9.86 7.77
N GLU A 134 7.18 9.05 8.82
CA GLU A 134 6.48 9.37 10.07
C GLU A 134 7.12 10.56 10.81
N GLU A 135 8.44 10.53 10.99
CA GLU A 135 9.17 11.51 11.80
C GLU A 135 9.33 12.87 11.10
N ARG A 136 9.45 12.88 9.76
CA ARG A 136 9.70 14.11 9.00
C ARG A 136 8.50 14.52 8.20
N LEU A 137 7.98 13.67 7.33
CA LEU A 137 6.95 14.09 6.38
C LEU A 137 5.58 14.24 7.05
N PHE A 138 5.13 13.23 7.81
CA PHE A 138 3.83 13.23 8.46
C PHE A 138 3.75 14.30 9.54
N ALA A 139 4.79 14.44 10.37
CA ALA A 139 4.88 15.51 11.37
C ALA A 139 4.72 16.90 10.73
N ARG A 140 5.44 17.17 9.63
CA ARG A 140 5.34 18.46 8.92
C ARG A 140 3.99 18.67 8.25
N LEU A 141 3.41 17.63 7.64
CA LEU A 141 2.08 17.71 7.04
C LEU A 141 1.01 17.95 8.09
N HIS A 142 1.09 17.29 9.24
CA HIS A 142 0.19 17.52 10.37
C HIS A 142 0.20 18.98 10.81
N ASP A 143 1.37 19.61 10.90
CA ASP A 143 1.50 20.98 11.39
C ASP A 143 1.10 22.05 10.35
N ASN A 144 1.19 21.73 9.05
CA ASN A 144 0.99 22.71 7.97
C ASN A 144 -0.27 22.49 7.13
N VAL A 145 -0.95 21.35 7.28
CA VAL A 145 -2.15 20.99 6.50
C VAL A 145 -3.36 20.91 7.42
N LYS A 146 -4.44 21.58 7.01
CA LYS A 146 -5.70 21.57 7.77
C LYS A 146 -6.29 20.16 7.86
N ARG A 147 -6.93 19.86 9.00
CA ARG A 147 -7.51 18.55 9.30
C ARG A 147 -8.55 18.08 8.27
N ASP A 148 -9.37 18.97 7.73
CA ASP A 148 -10.35 18.66 6.68
C ASP A 148 -9.71 18.15 5.39
N VAL A 149 -8.55 18.69 5.03
CA VAL A 149 -7.73 18.22 3.90
C VAL A 149 -7.18 16.83 4.18
N LEU A 150 -6.69 16.57 5.40
CA LEU A 150 -6.17 15.26 5.79
C LEU A 150 -7.28 14.18 5.88
N LEU A 151 -8.48 14.54 6.32
CA LEU A 151 -9.66 13.66 6.26
C LEU A 151 -10.03 13.33 4.81
N THR A 152 -10.03 14.33 3.93
CA THR A 152 -10.25 14.12 2.50
C THR A 152 -9.18 13.21 1.88
N MET A 153 -7.93 13.32 2.35
CA MET A 153 -6.85 12.45 1.92
C MET A 153 -7.12 10.99 2.29
N SER A 154 -7.59 10.69 3.51
CA SER A 154 -7.98 9.34 3.93
C SER A 154 -8.99 8.71 2.96
N TYR A 155 -10.05 9.43 2.59
CA TYR A 155 -11.04 8.95 1.62
C TYR A 155 -10.41 8.63 0.26
N LYS A 156 -9.50 9.49 -0.22
CA LYS A 156 -8.81 9.29 -1.51
C LYS A 156 -7.87 8.09 -1.47
N ILE A 157 -7.16 7.89 -0.35
CA ILE A 157 -6.27 6.75 -0.13
C ILE A 157 -7.07 5.45 -0.19
N GLN A 158 -8.14 5.33 0.60
CA GLN A 158 -9.00 4.15 0.61
C GLN A 158 -9.56 3.82 -0.78
N LYS A 159 -9.92 4.85 -1.57
CA LYS A 159 -10.38 4.65 -2.95
C LYS A 159 -9.26 4.22 -3.90
N ALA A 160 -8.04 4.72 -3.71
CA ALA A 160 -6.88 4.34 -4.51
C ALA A 160 -6.49 2.87 -4.29
N ARG A 161 -6.54 2.40 -3.03
CA ARG A 161 -6.25 1.00 -2.63
C ARG A 161 -7.01 -0.05 -3.43
N ILE A 162 -8.27 0.23 -3.74
CA ILE A 162 -9.15 -0.70 -4.46
C ILE A 162 -8.57 -1.11 -5.82
N ASN A 163 -7.76 -0.25 -6.43
CA ASN A 163 -7.15 -0.51 -7.74
C ASN A 163 -5.61 -0.45 -7.67
N ALA A 164 -5.04 -0.60 -6.48
CA ALA A 164 -3.60 -0.61 -6.31
C ALA A 164 -3.04 -1.94 -6.85
N PRO A 165 -1.82 -1.94 -7.44
CA PRO A 165 -1.17 -3.16 -7.84
C PRO A 165 -0.80 -3.98 -6.61
N THR A 166 -0.92 -5.30 -6.69
CA THR A 166 -0.52 -6.23 -5.61
C THR A 166 0.83 -6.88 -5.89
N ARG A 167 1.41 -6.63 -7.06
CA ARG A 167 2.76 -7.07 -7.43
C ARG A 167 3.68 -5.90 -7.75
N PRO A 168 5.01 -6.07 -7.66
CA PRO A 168 5.96 -5.00 -7.94
C PRO A 168 5.99 -4.70 -9.45
N HIS A 169 5.95 -3.41 -9.80
CA HIS A 169 5.99 -2.94 -11.18
C HIS A 169 7.08 -1.87 -11.38
N PRO A 170 8.36 -2.24 -11.32
CA PRO A 170 9.50 -1.30 -11.24
C PRO A 170 9.65 -0.37 -12.44
N ASN A 171 9.07 -0.74 -13.59
CA ASN A 171 9.17 0.00 -14.85
C ASN A 171 7.96 0.90 -15.14
N MET A 172 6.99 1.01 -14.22
CA MET A 172 5.82 1.88 -14.43
C MET A 172 6.14 3.37 -14.23
N PRO A 173 5.59 4.27 -15.07
CA PRO A 173 5.72 5.72 -14.87
C PRO A 173 5.15 6.17 -13.53
N LYS A 174 6.00 6.76 -12.68
CA LYS A 174 5.65 7.12 -11.29
C LYS A 174 4.96 8.47 -11.10
N ARG A 175 4.75 9.23 -12.19
CA ARG A 175 4.06 10.54 -12.23
C ARG A 175 3.17 10.67 -13.49
N GLY A 176 2.17 11.54 -13.41
CA GLY A 176 1.34 11.96 -14.55
C GLY A 176 0.09 11.11 -14.79
N VAL A 177 -0.76 11.55 -15.73
CA VAL A 177 -2.01 10.85 -16.13
C VAL A 177 -1.71 9.45 -16.67
N LEU A 178 -0.55 9.25 -17.33
CA LEU A 178 -0.10 7.95 -17.82
C LEU A 178 0.12 6.92 -16.70
N GLY A 179 0.68 7.34 -15.56
CA GLY A 179 0.89 6.48 -14.40
C GLY A 179 -0.44 5.93 -13.85
N LYS A 180 -1.48 6.78 -13.78
CA LYS A 180 -2.82 6.37 -13.32
C LYS A 180 -3.47 5.30 -14.21
N TRP A 181 -3.20 5.30 -15.52
CA TRP A 181 -3.73 4.29 -16.45
C TRP A 181 -2.94 2.99 -16.41
N ALA A 182 -1.62 3.08 -16.28
CA ALA A 182 -0.76 1.91 -16.14
C ALA A 182 -1.08 1.14 -14.83
N THR A 183 -1.29 1.84 -13.71
CA THR A 183 -1.70 1.24 -12.43
C THR A 183 -3.02 0.47 -12.54
N ARG A 184 -4.02 0.99 -13.27
CA ARG A 184 -5.32 0.31 -13.45
C ARG A 184 -5.20 -0.96 -14.28
N LEU A 185 -4.35 -0.98 -15.32
CA LEU A 185 -4.14 -2.17 -16.16
C LEU A 185 -3.36 -3.27 -15.41
N ALA A 186 -2.33 -2.88 -14.65
CA ALA A 186 -1.57 -3.79 -13.80
C ALA A 186 -2.45 -4.46 -12.72
N ALA A 187 -3.24 -3.67 -12.00
CA ALA A 187 -4.15 -4.19 -10.98
C ALA A 187 -5.19 -5.18 -11.54
N THR A 188 -5.69 -4.97 -12.77
CA THR A 188 -6.60 -5.93 -13.41
C THR A 188 -5.92 -7.22 -13.84
N MET A 189 -4.63 -7.18 -14.21
CA MET A 189 -3.87 -8.39 -14.54
C MET A 189 -3.50 -9.19 -13.28
N ASP A 190 -3.14 -8.50 -12.19
CA ASP A 190 -2.82 -9.13 -10.91
C ASP A 190 -4.02 -9.87 -10.30
N SER A 191 -5.24 -9.30 -10.39
CA SER A 191 -6.46 -9.97 -9.91
C SER A 191 -6.74 -11.30 -10.61
N VAL A 192 -6.30 -11.48 -11.86
CA VAL A 192 -6.45 -12.75 -12.60
C VAL A 192 -5.41 -13.76 -12.11
N ALA A 193 -4.16 -13.36 -11.90
CA ALA A 193 -3.11 -14.22 -11.34
C ALA A 193 -3.45 -14.66 -9.90
N ASP A 194 -3.98 -13.77 -9.07
CA ASP A 194 -4.37 -14.07 -7.69
C ASP A 194 -5.51 -15.10 -7.64
N SER A 195 -6.42 -15.07 -8.61
CA SER A 195 -7.52 -16.05 -8.75
C SER A 195 -7.08 -17.45 -9.19
N LEU A 196 -5.90 -17.56 -9.82
CA LEU A 196 -5.31 -18.83 -10.24
C LEU A 196 -4.48 -19.44 -9.12
N THR A 197 -3.77 -18.61 -8.35
CA THR A 197 -2.92 -19.06 -7.23
C THR A 197 -3.77 -19.62 -6.08
N THR A 198 -4.90 -18.98 -5.76
CA THR A 198 -5.84 -19.48 -4.72
C THR A 198 -6.55 -20.79 -5.07
N ARG A 199 -6.62 -21.18 -6.35
CA ARG A 199 -7.21 -22.46 -6.77
C ARG A 199 -6.21 -23.62 -6.74
N VAL A 200 -4.92 -23.34 -6.83
CA VAL A 200 -3.87 -24.37 -6.79
C VAL A 200 -3.53 -24.77 -5.34
N THR A 201 -3.72 -23.87 -4.37
CA THR A 201 -3.54 -24.17 -2.95
C THR A 201 -4.76 -24.83 -2.27
N ALA A 202 -5.81 -25.16 -3.02
CA ALA A 202 -7.06 -25.74 -2.51
C ALA A 202 -7.26 -27.23 -2.90
N GLN A 203 -6.18 -27.97 -3.17
CA GLN A 203 -6.21 -29.43 -3.41
C GLN A 203 -5.33 -30.18 -2.43
#